data_AF-X0T776-F1
#
_entry.id   AF-X0T776-F1
#
_cell.length_a   1.000
_cell.length_b   1.000
_cell.length_c   1.000
_cell.angle_alpha   90.00
_cell.angle_beta   90.00
_cell.angle_gamma   90.00
#
_symmetry.space_group_name_H-M   'P 1'
#
loop_
_entity.id
_entity.type
_entity.pdbx_description
1 polymer ?
#
loop_
_entity_poly.entity_id
_entity_poly.type
_entity_poly.pdbx_seq_one_letter_code
_entity_poly.pdbx_strand_id
1 'polypeptide(L)' 'METNIKFGTDGWRAVIARDFTFDNLRLVAQAIGQYLKNHSLDTRGVFIGYDNRFLSEEFGLEAGKVLSSMGLKIH' A
#
# COMPACT_ATOMS: atom_id res chain seq x y z
N MET A 1 4.36 19.67 1.87
CA MET A 1 4.79 18.55 2.74
C MET A 1 5.74 17.70 1.92
N GLU A 2 6.94 17.41 2.42
CA GLU A 2 7.89 16.55 1.70
C GLU A 2 7.41 15.10 1.76
N THR A 3 7.03 14.55 0.61
CA THR A 3 6.72 13.13 0.41
C THR A 3 8.01 12.37 0.17
N ASN A 4 8.60 11.81 1.24
CA ASN A 4 9.81 10.99 1.12
C ASN A 4 9.47 9.50 0.91
N ILE A 5 9.09 9.15 -0.32
CA ILE A 5 8.82 7.77 -0.72
C ILE A 5 9.95 7.31 -1.65
N LYS A 6 10.79 6.40 -1.15
CA LYS A 6 11.86 5.76 -1.93
C LYS A 6 11.77 4.25 -1.83
N PHE A 7 11.60 3.60 -2.97
CA PHE A 7 11.63 2.14 -3.07
C PHE A 7 13.08 1.66 -3.11
N GLY A 8 13.42 0.74 -2.19
CA GLY A 8 14.63 -0.07 -2.27
C GLY A 8 14.36 -1.39 -2.99
N THR A 9 15.27 -2.35 -2.83
CA THR A 9 15.17 -3.68 -3.45
C THR A 9 13.89 -4.43 -3.06
N ASP A 10 13.46 -4.32 -1.79
CA ASP A 10 12.29 -5.03 -1.27
C ASP A 10 11.11 -4.10 -0.94
N GLY A 11 10.93 -3.07 -1.77
CA GLY A 11 9.83 -2.13 -1.60
C GLY A 11 10.20 -0.88 -0.78
N TRP A 12 9.17 -0.23 -0.25
CA TRP A 12 9.31 1.01 0.52
C TRP A 12 9.43 0.72 2.01
N ARG A 13 10.46 1.27 2.64
CA ARG A 13 10.71 1.19 4.09
C ARG A 13 10.89 2.58 4.66
N ALA A 14 10.27 2.83 5.80
CA ALA A 14 10.22 4.14 6.42
C ALA A 14 9.96 4.03 7.92
N VAL A 15 10.20 5.12 8.66
CA VAL A 15 9.96 5.18 10.12
C VAL A 15 8.51 5.57 10.38
N ILE A 16 7.79 4.77 11.18
CA ILE A 16 6.39 5.03 11.57
C ILE A 16 6.25 6.40 12.21
N ALA A 17 5.17 7.10 11.87
CA ALA A 17 4.83 8.47 12.31
C ALA A 17 5.79 9.58 11.86
N ARG A 18 6.89 9.25 11.16
CA ARG A 18 7.75 10.23 10.48
C ARG A 18 7.53 10.19 8.98
N ASP A 19 7.89 9.07 8.37
CA ASP A 19 7.84 8.87 6.92
C ASP A 19 6.79 7.81 6.55
N PHE A 20 6.61 6.79 7.40
CA PHE A 20 5.58 5.76 7.22
C PHE A 20 4.29 6.26 7.88
N THR A 21 3.57 7.10 7.12
CA THR A 21 2.29 7.72 7.50
C THR A 21 1.16 7.13 6.65
N PHE A 22 -0.09 7.29 7.11
CA PHE A 22 -1.25 6.88 6.32
C PHE A 22 -1.33 7.60 4.96
N ASP A 23 -0.91 8.86 4.88
CA ASP A 23 -0.91 9.61 3.61
C ASP A 23 0.09 9.03 2.60
N ASN A 24 1.32 8.75 3.05
CA ASN A 24 2.32 8.13 2.19
C ASN A 24 1.93 6.69 1.81
N LEU A 25 1.34 5.95 2.73
CA LEU A 25 0.81 4.62 2.47
C LEU A 25 -0.27 4.63 1.38
N ARG A 26 -1.21 5.60 1.42
CA ARG A 26 -2.25 5.75 0.39
C ARG A 26 -1.65 6.00 -0.98
N LEU A 27 -0.63 6.86 -1.08
CA LEU A 27 0.08 7.11 -2.34
C LEU A 27 0.73 5.83 -2.88
N VAL A 28 1.39 5.07 -2.01
CA VAL A 28 2.01 3.79 -2.36
C VAL A 28 0.96 2.77 -2.83
N ALA A 29 -0.15 2.62 -2.09
CA ALA A 29 -1.23 1.71 -2.45
C ALA A 29 -1.88 2.09 -3.79
N GLN A 30 -2.11 3.39 -4.04
CA GLN A 30 -2.60 3.87 -5.33
C GLN A 30 -1.64 3.55 -6.48
N ALA A 31 -0.34 3.77 -6.27
CA ALA A 31 0.68 3.46 -7.28
C ALA A 31 0.72 1.95 -7.59
N ILE A 32 0.63 1.09 -6.58
CA ILE A 32 0.53 -0.37 -6.75
C ILE A 32 -0.74 -0.75 -7.52
N GLY A 33 -1.89 -0.19 -7.14
CA GLY A 33 -3.15 -0.48 -7.83
C GLY A 33 -3.13 -0.07 -9.30
N GLN A 34 -2.53 1.09 -9.61
CA GLN A 34 -2.35 1.55 -10.99
C GLN A 34 -1.39 0.63 -11.76
N TYR A 35 -0.29 0.20 -11.13
CA TYR A 35 0.64 -0.75 -11.72
C TYR A 35 -0.06 -2.06 -12.11
N LEU A 36 -0.86 -2.63 -11.20
CA LEU A 36 -1.58 -3.88 -11.47
C LEU A 36 -2.53 -3.77 -12.67
N LYS A 37 -3.30 -2.68 -12.76
CA LYS A 37 -4.19 -2.41 -13.89
C LYS A 37 -3.44 -2.23 -15.21
N ASN A 38 -2.35 -1.47 -15.20
CA ASN A 38 -1.53 -1.20 -16.39
C ASN A 38 -0.90 -2.48 -16.97
N HIS A 39 -0.74 -3.52 -16.15
CA HIS A 39 -0.19 -4.81 -16.55
C HIS A 39 -1.25 -5.91 -16.66
N SER A 40 -2.55 -5.56 -16.62
CA SER A 40 -3.67 -6.50 -16.70
C SER A 40 -3.62 -7.63 -15.65
N LEU A 41 -3.15 -7.31 -14.44
CA LEU A 41 -3.05 -8.24 -13.30
C LEU A 41 -4.17 -8.06 -12.28
N ASP A 42 -5.10 -7.14 -12.53
CA ASP A 42 -6.17 -6.71 -11.64
C ASP A 42 -7.27 -7.78 -11.41
N THR A 43 -7.36 -8.78 -12.29
CA THR A 43 -8.34 -9.88 -12.20
C THR A 43 -7.96 -10.97 -11.19
N ARG A 44 -6.70 -11.03 -10.75
CA ARG A 44 -6.21 -12.10 -9.86
C ARG A 44 -6.54 -11.89 -8.38
N GLY A 45 -6.94 -10.66 -8.01
CA GLY A 45 -7.06 -10.22 -6.63
C GLY A 45 -5.73 -9.95 -5.93
N VAL A 46 -5.79 -9.31 -4.77
CA VAL A 46 -4.63 -8.90 -3.96
C VAL A 46 -4.82 -9.40 -2.53
N PHE A 47 -3.84 -10.15 -2.02
CA PHE A 47 -3.76 -10.51 -0.61
C PHE A 47 -2.99 -9.44 0.16
N ILE A 48 -3.50 -9.07 1.34
CA ILE A 48 -2.83 -8.11 2.21
C ILE A 48 -2.40 -8.80 3.50
N GLY A 49 -1.09 -8.83 3.74
CA GLY A 49 -0.49 -9.33 4.97
C GLY A 49 0.14 -8.20 5.77
N TYR A 50 0.04 -8.32 7.08
CA TYR A 50 0.70 -7.46 8.07
C TYR A 50 1.29 -8.33 9.18
N ASP A 51 2.16 -7.74 10.00
CA ASP A 51 2.82 -8.42 11.12
C ASP A 51 2.48 -7.76 12.46
N ASN A 52 3.15 -8.16 13.55
CA ASN A 52 2.85 -7.66 14.89
C ASN A 52 3.47 -6.28 15.20
N ARG A 53 3.91 -5.51 14.20
CA ARG A 53 4.41 -4.15 14.43
C ARG A 53 3.27 -3.21 14.82
N PHE A 54 3.64 -2.13 15.50
CA PHE A 54 2.71 -1.06 15.86
C PHE A 54 1.98 -0.55 14.61
N LEU A 55 0.64 -0.48 14.67
CA LEU A 55 -0.27 -0.05 13.60
C LEU A 55 -0.25 -0.87 12.30
N SER A 56 0.42 -2.03 12.27
CA SER A 56 0.57 -2.83 11.06
C SER A 56 -0.79 -3.30 10.51
N GLU A 57 -1.71 -3.66 11.39
CA GLU A 57 -3.10 -4.04 11.04
C GLU A 57 -3.85 -2.87 10.40
N GLU A 58 -3.81 -1.70 11.03
CA GLU A 58 -4.47 -0.50 10.55
C GLU A 58 -3.92 -0.03 9.20
N PHE A 59 -2.60 -0.14 9.01
CA PHE A 59 -1.97 0.11 7.72
C PHE A 59 -2.41 -0.92 6.66
N GLY A 60 -2.47 -2.21 7.01
CA GLY A 60 -2.97 -3.25 6.13
C GLY A 60 -4.41 -2.97 5.67
N LEU A 61 -5.29 -2.66 6.62
CA LEU A 61 -6.68 -2.30 6.35
C LEU A 61 -6.80 -1.06 5.48
N GLU A 62 -5.99 -0.02 5.73
CA GLU A 62 -6.02 1.20 4.92
C GLU A 62 -5.55 0.95 3.48
N ALA A 63 -4.47 0.19 3.29
CA ALA A 63 -4.03 -0.22 1.96
C ALA A 63 -5.12 -1.00 1.22
N GLY A 64 -5.83 -1.90 1.92
CA GLY A 64 -6.97 -2.64 1.39
C GLY A 64 -8.13 -1.76 0.95
N LYS A 65 -8.49 -0.74 1.74
CA LYS A 65 -9.53 0.23 1.36
C LYS A 65 -9.16 0.98 0.09
N VAL A 66 -7.92 1.46 0.00
CA VAL A 66 -7.42 2.17 -1.19
C VAL A 66 -7.51 1.28 -2.43
N LEU A 67 -6.93 0.08 -2.38
CA LEU A 67 -6.94 -0.84 -3.51
C LEU A 67 -8.37 -1.28 -3.90
N SER A 68 -9.22 -1.57 -2.91
CA SER A 68 -10.63 -1.92 -3.13
C SER A 68 -11.42 -0.77 -3.79
N SER A 69 -11.19 0.48 -3.38
CA SER A 69 -11.80 1.66 -4.02
C SER A 69 -11.39 1.84 -5.49
N MET A 70 -10.26 1.24 -5.89
CA MET A 70 -9.84 1.18 -7.29
C MET A 70 -10.49 0.02 -8.05
N GLY A 71 -11.37 -0.77 -7.44
CA GLY A 71 -12.05 -1.92 -8.05
C GLY A 71 -11.22 -3.21 -8.04
N LEU A 72 -10.15 -3.29 -7.25
CA LEU A 72 -9.38 -4.52 -7.06
C LEU A 72 -10.05 -5.41 -6.02
N LYS A 73 -10.15 -6.71 -6.29
CA LYS A 73 -10.60 -7.68 -5.30
C LYS A 73 -9.53 -7.87 -4.22
N ILE A 74 -9.87 -7.61 -2.96
CA ILE A 74 -8.97 -7.77 -1.82
C ILE A 74 -9.34 -9.03 -1.03
N HIS A 75 -8.31 -9.72 -0.55
CA HIS A 75 -8.38 -10.96 0.22
C HIS A 75 -7.66 -10.82 1.56
#